data_AF-A0A0P9E1E8-F1
#
_entry.id   AF-A0A0P9E1E8-F1
#
_cell.length_a   1.000
_cell.length_b   1.000
_cell.length_c   1.000
_cell.angle_alpha   90.00
_cell.angle_beta   90.00
_cell.angle_gamma   90.00
#
_symmetry.space_group_name_H-M   'P 1'
#
loop_
_entity.id
_entity.type
_entity.pdbx_description
1 polymer ?
#
loop_
_entity_poly.entity_id
_entity_poly.type
_entity_poly.pdbx_seq_one_letter_code
_entity_poly.pdbx_strand_id
1 'polypeptide(L)' 'MVECPHCTKPTAFQRQCSHCGTILQHTVEEKFELLSEAVEKALKKEGQKRKKKRRIKLLIAAVVILLAVYVGVNSVRA' A
#
# COMPACT_ATOMS: atom_id res chain seq x y z
N MET A 1 -11.00 3.24 -25.15
CA MET A 1 -11.38 1.85 -25.46
C MET A 1 -10.41 1.34 -26.51
N VAL A 2 -10.00 0.08 -26.45
CA VAL A 2 -9.05 -0.53 -27.40
C VAL A 2 -9.73 -1.66 -28.14
N GLU A 3 -9.43 -1.80 -29.42
CA GLU A 3 -9.92 -2.92 -30.23
C GLU A 3 -9.16 -4.20 -29.88
N CYS A 4 -9.91 -5.27 -29.63
CA CYS A 4 -9.28 -6.57 -29.39
C CYS A 4 -8.77 -7.16 -30.72
N PRO A 5 -7.49 -7.54 -30.84
CA PRO A 5 -6.95 -8.12 -32.07
C PRO A 5 -7.55 -9.49 -32.40
N HIS A 6 -8.19 -10.16 -31.42
CA HIS A 6 -8.78 -11.48 -31.61
C HIS A 6 -10.25 -11.44 -32.00
N CYS A 7 -11.06 -10.60 -31.36
CA CYS A 7 -12.51 -10.56 -31.59
C CYS A 7 -13.00 -9.28 -32.26
N THR A 8 -12.09 -8.36 -32.59
CA THR A 8 -12.32 -7.05 -33.25
C THR A 8 -13.36 -6.16 -32.58
N LYS A 9 -13.81 -6.52 -31.38
CA LYS A 9 -14.77 -5.74 -30.61
C LYS A 9 -14.06 -4.66 -29.79
N PRO A 10 -14.65 -3.46 -29.68
CA PRO A 10 -14.17 -2.44 -28.77
C PRO A 10 -14.30 -2.94 -27.33
N THR A 11 -13.22 -2.75 -26.58
CA THR A 11 -13.02 -3.31 -25.24
C THR A 11 -12.49 -2.23 -24.32
N ALA A 12 -12.88 -2.29 -23.05
CA ALA A 12 -12.31 -1.41 -22.02
C ALA A 12 -10.81 -1.65 -21.89
N PHE A 13 -10.05 -0.60 -21.54
CA PHE A 13 -8.61 -0.72 -21.40
C PHE A 13 -8.28 -1.59 -20.18
N GLN A 14 -8.02 -2.88 -20.40
CA GLN A 14 -7.86 -3.91 -19.39
C GLN A 14 -6.95 -5.02 -19.90
N ARG A 15 -6.31 -5.75 -18.99
CA ARG A 15 -5.39 -6.85 -19.33
C ARG A 15 -6.04 -7.96 -20.17
N GLN A 16 -7.33 -8.18 -20.02
CA GLN A 16 -8.09 -9.18 -20.76
C GLN A 16 -9.28 -8.54 -21.46
N CYS A 17 -9.60 -9.07 -22.64
CA CYS A 17 -10.78 -8.64 -23.35
C CYS A 17 -12.05 -9.09 -22.64
N SER A 18 -12.98 -8.16 -22.41
CA SER A 18 -14.28 -8.42 -21.78
C SER A 18 -15.20 -9.33 -22.61
N HIS A 19 -14.93 -9.48 -23.91
CA HIS A 19 -15.76 -10.28 -24.82
C HIS A 19 -15.22 -11.68 -25.06
N CYS A 20 -13.90 -11.84 -25.23
CA CYS A 20 -13.29 -13.11 -25.61
C CYS A 20 -12.25 -13.63 -24.60
N GLY A 21 -11.94 -12.88 -23.55
CA GLY A 21 -10.98 -13.27 -22.51
C GLY A 21 -9.52 -13.26 -22.96
N THR A 22 -9.23 -12.99 -24.24
CA THR A 22 -7.86 -12.91 -24.77
C THR A 22 -7.07 -11.81 -24.08
N ILE A 23 -5.81 -12.10 -23.75
CA ILE A 23 -4.89 -11.15 -23.14
C ILE A 23 -4.53 -10.07 -24.16
N LEU A 24 -4.78 -8.81 -23.82
CA LEU A 24 -4.39 -7.68 -24.64
C LEU A 24 -2.91 -7.35 -24.39
N GLN A 25 -2.13 -7.30 -25.47
CA GLN A 25 -0.73 -6.89 -25.45
C GLN A 25 -0.67 -5.36 -25.36
N HIS A 26 -0.61 -4.83 -24.14
CA HIS A 26 -0.38 -3.41 -23.89
C HIS A 26 1.11 -3.06 -23.93
N THR A 27 1.43 -1.85 -24.40
CA THR A 27 2.79 -1.31 -24.30
C THR A 27 3.19 -1.10 -22.83
N VAL A 28 4.47 -0.85 -22.58
CA VAL A 28 4.97 -0.63 -21.20
C VAL A 28 4.33 0.62 -20.59
N GLU A 29 4.17 1.68 -21.37
CA GLU A 29 3.54 2.95 -20.96
C GLU A 29 2.08 2.74 -20.56
N GLU A 30 1.32 2.05 -21.41
CA GLU A 30 -0.07 1.68 -21.19
C GLU A 30 -0.28 0.81 -19.94
N LYS A 31 0.63 -0.15 -19.72
CA LYS A 31 0.64 -0.98 -18.49
C LYS A 31 0.92 -0.14 -17.25
N PHE A 32 1.80 0.86 -17.36
CA PHE A 32 2.13 1.75 -16.27
C PHE A 32 0.93 2.64 -15.90
N GLU A 33 0.22 3.14 -16.91
CA GLU A 33 -0.99 3.94 -16.73
C GLU A 33 -2.10 3.13 -16.04
N LEU A 34 -2.32 1.88 -16.46
CA LEU A 34 -3.23 0.93 -15.79
C LEU A 34 -2.89 0.66 -14.32
N LEU A 35 -1.60 0.64 -13.99
CA LEU A 35 -1.12 0.31 -12.65
C LEU A 35 -0.89 1.55 -11.79
N SER A 36 -0.87 2.74 -12.36
CA SER A 36 -0.48 3.99 -11.70
C SER A 36 -1.28 4.24 -10.42
N GLU A 37 -2.61 4.16 -10.49
CA GLU A 37 -3.48 4.33 -9.32
C GLU A 37 -3.27 3.24 -8.26
N ALA A 38 -3.10 1.99 -8.71
CA ALA A 38 -2.92 0.85 -7.80
C ALA A 38 -1.57 0.96 -7.08
N VAL A 39 -0.52 1.37 -7.78
CA VAL A 39 0.81 1.64 -7.26
C VAL A 39 0.77 2.81 -6.30
N GLU A 40 0.10 3.91 -6.64
CA GLU A 40 -0.01 5.08 -5.76
C GLU A 40 -0.75 4.74 -4.45
N LYS A 41 -1.85 3.98 -4.54
CA LYS A 41 -2.59 3.47 -3.37
C LYS A 41 -1.71 2.54 -2.53
N ALA A 42 -0.92 1.66 -3.15
CA ALA A 42 0.01 0.78 -2.46
C ALA A 42 1.10 1.56 -1.72
N LEU A 43 1.73 2.53 -2.39
CA LEU A 43 2.76 3.40 -1.81
C LEU A 43 2.23 4.21 -0.62
N LYS A 44 1.04 4.79 -0.74
CA LYS A 44 0.36 5.50 0.37
C LYS A 44 0.13 4.57 1.57
N LYS A 45 -0.33 3.34 1.33
CA LYS A 45 -0.58 2.33 2.38
C LYS A 45 0.71 1.92 3.08
N GLU A 46 1.81 1.72 2.35
CA GLU A 46 3.11 1.43 2.95
C GLU A 46 3.65 2.60 3.78
N GLY A 47 3.53 3.82 3.25
CA GLY A 47 3.92 5.04 3.98
C GLY A 47 3.18 5.19 5.31
N GLN A 48 1.87 4.94 5.32
CA GLN A 48 1.06 4.97 6.55
C GLN A 48 1.45 3.87 7.54
N LYS A 49 1.71 2.64 7.07
CA LYS A 49 2.20 1.54 7.92
C LYS A 49 3.51 1.90 8.61
N ARG A 50 4.47 2.49 7.88
CA ARG A 50 5.76 2.94 8.43
C ARG A 50 5.56 4.03 9.50
N LYS A 51 4.71 5.03 9.23
CA LYS A 51 4.37 6.09 10.20
C LYS A 51 3.73 5.53 11.47
N LYS A 52 2.76 4.61 11.34
CA LYS A 52 2.11 3.95 12.49
C LYS A 52 3.11 3.15 13.33
N LYS A 53 3.99 2.37 12.69
CA LYS A 53 5.04 1.59 13.36
C LYS A 53 5.98 2.49 14.17
N ARG A 54 6.39 3.65 13.63
CA ARG A 54 7.24 4.62 14.33
C ARG A 54 6.54 5.21 15.56
N ARG A 55 5.26 5.59 15.44
CA ARG A 55 4.48 6.11 16.57
C ARG A 55 4.33 5.08 17.70
N ILE A 56 4.02 3.83 17.36
CA ILE A 56 3.89 2.75 18.37
C ILE A 56 5.22 2.53 19.10
N LYS A 57 6.36 2.51 18.39
CA LYS A 57 7.68 2.39 19.03
C LYS A 57 7.95 3.53 20.02
N LEU A 58 7.60 4.77 19.67
CA LEU A 58 7.77 5.92 20.57
C LEU A 58 6.88 5.82 21.82
N LEU A 59 5.63 5.37 21.65
CA LEU A 59 4.72 5.16 22.79
C LEU A 59 5.23 4.09 23.73
N ILE A 60 5.70 2.96 23.21
CA ILE A 60 6.29 1.89 24.02
C ILE A 60 7.51 2.42 24.78
N ALA A 61 8.41 3.15 24.11
CA ALA A 61 9.58 3.74 24.76
C ALA A 61 9.19 4.71 25.89
N ALA A 62 8.18 5.56 25.67
CA ALA A 62 7.68 6.46 26.70
C ALA A 62 7.10 5.71 27.91
N VAL A 63 6.33 4.65 27.68
CA VAL A 63 5.77 3.81 28.76
C VAL A 63 6.89 3.14 29.57
N VAL A 64 7.92 2.61 28.90
CA VAL A 64 9.06 2.00 29.59
C VAL A 64 9.80 3.01 30.47
N ILE A 65 10.01 4.24 29.98
CA ILE A 65 10.62 5.31 30.77
C ILE A 65 9.76 5.66 31.97
N LEU A 66 8.44 5.84 31.79
CA LEU A 66 7.53 6.16 32.88
C LEU A 66 7.51 5.06 33.96
N LEU A 67 7.51 3.79 33.56
CA LEU A 67 7.59 2.66 34.48
C LEU A 67 8.91 2.66 35.25
N ALA A 68 10.04 2.90 34.59
CA ALA A 68 11.34 2.98 35.26
C ALA A 68 11.39 4.11 36.30
N VAL A 69 10.85 5.28 35.96
CA VAL A 69 10.73 6.42 36.91
C VAL A 69 9.81 6.06 38.07
N TYR A 70 8.65 5.45 37.82
CA TYR A 70 7.72 5.05 38.87
C TYR A 70 8.34 4.05 39.85
N VAL A 71 9.01 3.02 39.32
CA VAL A 71 9.73 2.04 40.15
C VAL A 71 10.84 2.72 40.95
N GLY A 72 11.65 3.57 40.31
CA GLY A 72 12.71 4.31 40.99
C GLY A 72 12.21 5.21 42.13
N VAL A 73 11.09 5.91 41.91
CA VAL A 73 10.46 6.75 42.96
C VAL A 73 9.94 5.89 44.12
N ASN A 74 9.32 4.75 43.84
CA ASN A 74 8.86 3.84 44.89
C ASN A 74 10.01 3.24 45.70
N SER A 75 11.14 2.90 45.06
CA SER A 75 12.33 2.37 45.74
C SER A 75 12.99 3.37 46.70
N VAL A 76 12.84 4.68 46.45
CA VAL A 76 13.39 5.75 47.31
C VAL A 76 12.43 6.12 48.44
N ARG A 77 11.15 5.77 48.32
CA ARG A 77 10.10 6.05 49.31
C ARG A 77 9.89 4.93 50.33
N ALA A 78 10.35 3.72 50.05
CA ALA A 78 10.35 2.57 50.95
C ALA A 78 11.60 2.58 51.85
#